data_AF-A0A1E5L3E4-F1
#
_entry.id   AF-A0A1E5L3E4-F1
#
_cell.length_a   1.000
_cell.length_b   1.000
_cell.length_c   1.000
_cell.angle_alpha   90.00
_cell.angle_beta   90.00
_cell.angle_gamma   90.00
#
_symmetry.space_group_name_H-M   'P 1'
#
loop_
_entity.id
_entity.type
_entity.pdbx_description
1 polymer ?
#
loop_
_entity_poly.entity_id
_entity_poly.type
_entity_poly.pdbx_seq_one_letter_code
_entity_poly.pdbx_strand_id
1 'polypeptide(L)'
;MDKPKKHIFVCSSSRINGQQKGFCHSKDSVNLVETFMEELMDRGISGEVMVTNTGCLAICEKGPIVIVYPENIWYGNVSDDDVEEILDEHIEGGKPVERLMIFK
;
A
#
# COMPACT_ATOMS: atom_id res chain seq x y z
N MET A 1 -11.17 14.66 12.55
CA MET A 1 -10.33 13.96 11.56
C MET A 1 -11.09 14.01 10.26
N ASP A 2 -10.60 14.76 9.29
CA ASP A 2 -11.26 14.88 8.00
C ASP A 2 -11.14 13.57 7.22
N LYS A 3 -12.04 13.39 6.25
CA LYS A 3 -12.00 12.22 5.37
C LYS A 3 -10.68 12.27 4.57
N PRO A 4 -9.87 11.18 4.55
CA PRO A 4 -8.65 11.17 3.77
C PRO A 4 -8.96 11.32 2.28
N LYS A 5 -8.15 12.10 1.57
CA LYS A 5 -8.21 12.26 0.10
C LYS A 5 -7.90 10.94 -0.60
N LYS A 6 -6.94 10.19 -0.07
CA LYS A 6 -6.52 8.85 -0.55
C LYS A 6 -6.41 7.87 0.61
N HIS A 7 -6.73 6.61 0.35
CA HIS A 7 -6.56 5.52 1.32
C HIS A 7 -5.75 4.39 0.70
N ILE A 8 -4.55 4.17 1.24
CA ILE A 8 -3.62 3.12 0.86
C ILE A 8 -3.87 1.90 1.75
N PHE A 9 -4.18 0.76 1.14
CA PHE A 9 -4.29 -0.52 1.82
C PHE A 9 -3.12 -1.40 1.44
N VAL A 10 -2.39 -1.92 2.42
CA VAL A 10 -1.24 -2.81 2.18
C VAL A 10 -1.57 -4.20 2.71
N CYS A 11 -1.43 -5.24 1.88
CA CYS A 11 -1.63 -6.62 2.32
C CYS A 11 -0.49 -7.06 3.23
N SER A 12 -0.74 -7.08 4.54
CA SER A 12 0.21 -7.55 5.56
C SER A 12 -0.03 -9.01 5.97
N SER A 13 -0.96 -9.70 5.30
CA SER A 13 -1.42 -11.05 5.66
C SER A 13 -1.87 -11.19 7.12
N SER A 14 -2.43 -10.11 7.70
CA SER A 14 -3.01 -10.13 9.05
C SER A 14 -4.18 -11.11 9.17
N ARG A 15 -4.27 -11.74 10.34
CA ARG A 15 -5.35 -12.64 10.73
C ARG A 15 -6.13 -12.04 11.90
N ILE A 16 -7.35 -12.51 12.11
CA ILE A 16 -8.22 -12.02 13.20
C ILE A 16 -7.64 -12.27 14.60
N ASN A 17 -6.71 -13.22 14.74
CA ASN A 17 -6.00 -13.51 15.99
C ASN A 17 -4.77 -12.61 16.21
N GLY A 18 -4.57 -11.58 15.39
CA GLY A 18 -3.45 -10.64 15.50
C GLY A 18 -2.14 -11.12 14.91
N GLN A 19 -2.06 -12.33 14.35
CA GLN A 19 -0.83 -12.86 13.74
C GLN A 19 -0.77 -12.54 12.25
N GLN A 20 0.42 -12.22 11.74
CA GLN A 20 0.72 -12.14 10.32
C GLN A 20 1.21 -13.50 9.82
N LYS A 21 0.58 -14.02 8.76
CA LYS A 21 1.02 -15.28 8.13
C LYS A 21 0.54 -15.36 6.69
N GLY A 22 1.49 -15.54 5.77
CA GLY A 22 1.20 -15.75 4.36
C GLY A 22 2.30 -15.23 3.46
N PHE A 23 2.01 -15.21 2.17
CA PHE A 23 2.99 -14.84 1.14
C PHE A 23 3.46 -13.39 1.26
N CYS A 24 2.55 -12.41 1.37
CA CYS A 24 2.96 -11.00 1.47
C CYS A 24 3.79 -10.75 2.74
N HIS A 25 3.41 -11.36 3.87
CA HIS A 25 4.23 -11.27 5.09
C HIS A 25 5.64 -11.88 4.90
N SER A 26 5.76 -13.01 4.19
CA SER A 26 7.08 -13.59 3.86
C SER A 26 7.91 -12.75 2.88
N LYS A 27 7.30 -11.73 2.28
CA LYS A 27 7.92 -10.72 1.42
C LYS A 27 8.10 -9.39 2.15
N ASP A 28 8.13 -9.43 3.48
CA ASP A 28 8.33 -8.28 4.35
C ASP A 28 7.31 -7.13 4.17
N SER A 29 6.08 -7.46 3.79
CA SER A 29 5.01 -6.47 3.61
C SER A 29 4.61 -5.72 4.90
N VAL A 30 5.17 -6.08 6.05
CA VAL A 30 5.00 -5.33 7.30
C VAL A 30 5.90 -4.10 7.28
N ASN A 31 7.18 -4.26 6.88
CA ASN A 31 8.08 -3.15 6.65
C ASN A 31 7.51 -2.17 5.61
N LEU A 32 6.91 -2.70 4.54
CA LEU A 32 6.24 -1.86 3.53
C LEU A 32 5.15 -0.93 4.11
N VAL A 33 4.40 -1.39 5.12
CA VAL A 33 3.41 -0.54 5.82
C VAL A 33 4.12 0.61 6.56
N GLU A 34 5.21 0.29 7.25
CA GLU A 34 6.01 1.25 8.02
C GLU A 34 6.64 2.29 7.08
N THR A 35 7.24 1.86 5.96
CA THR A 35 7.82 2.75 4.94
C THR A 35 6.78 3.73 4.39
N PHE A 36 5.57 3.26 4.06
CA PHE A 36 4.49 4.17 3.66
C PHE A 36 4.13 5.17 4.77
N MET A 37 4.06 4.75 6.03
CA MET A 37 3.73 5.65 7.13
C MET A 37 4.81 6.70 7.37
N GLU A 38 6.08 6.31 7.35
CA GLU A 38 7.24 7.19 7.50
C GLU A 38 7.29 8.23 6.39
N GLU A 39 7.20 7.80 5.13
CA GLU A 39 7.21 8.71 3.98
C GLU A 39 6.05 9.71 4.01
N LEU A 40 4.84 9.30 4.41
CA LEU A 40 3.71 10.23 4.55
C LEU A 40 3.93 11.25 5.67
N MET A 41 4.63 10.89 6.74
CA MET A 41 5.00 11.81 7.82
C MET A 41 6.07 12.81 7.33
N ASP A 42 7.11 12.32 6.66
CA ASP A 42 8.22 13.14 6.16
C ASP A 42 7.76 14.15 5.09
N ARG A 43 6.79 13.75 4.26
CA ARG A 43 6.14 14.61 3.26
C ARG A 43 5.09 15.55 3.85
N GLY A 44 4.71 15.38 5.12
CA GLY A 44 3.70 16.22 5.80
C GLY A 44 2.27 16.00 5.31
N ILE A 45 1.98 14.88 4.66
CA ILE A 45 0.66 14.54 4.06
C ILE A 45 -0.12 13.47 4.84
N SER A 46 0.38 13.07 6.02
CA SER A 46 -0.28 12.10 6.92
C SER A 46 -1.67 12.54 7.43
N GLY A 47 -2.03 13.82 7.29
CA GLY A 47 -3.38 14.33 7.54
C GLY A 47 -4.36 14.15 6.37
N GLU A 48 -3.85 13.89 5.16
CA GLU A 48 -4.64 13.79 3.92
C GLU A 48 -4.70 12.37 3.38
N VAL A 49 -3.67 11.56 3.65
CA VAL A 49 -3.53 10.20 3.14
C VAL A 49 -3.47 9.23 4.33
N MET A 50 -4.28 8.19 4.27
CA MET A 50 -4.32 7.14 5.30
C MET A 50 -3.71 5.85 4.78
N VAL A 51 -2.88 5.20 5.59
CA VAL A 51 -2.35 3.86 5.32
C VAL A 51 -3.01 2.88 6.27
N THR A 52 -3.40 1.71 5.78
CA THR A 52 -3.99 0.65 6.59
C THR A 52 -3.48 -0.69 6.14
N ASN A 53 -2.93 -1.45 7.08
CA ASN A 53 -2.57 -2.84 6.83
C ASN A 53 -3.84 -3.70 6.75
N THR A 54 -3.82 -4.71 5.89
CA THR A 54 -4.97 -5.60 5.66
C THR A 54 -4.60 -7.06 5.86
N GLY A 55 -5.64 -7.89 5.95
CA GLY A 55 -5.52 -9.33 5.85
C GLY A 55 -5.20 -9.80 4.42
N CYS A 56 -5.33 -11.10 4.19
CA CYS A 56 -5.10 -11.68 2.86
C CYS A 56 -6.13 -11.19 1.84
N LEU A 57 -5.66 -10.71 0.69
CA LEU A 57 -6.49 -10.30 -0.46
C LEU A 57 -6.65 -11.41 -1.51
N ALA A 58 -6.22 -12.64 -1.22
CA ALA A 58 -6.33 -13.84 -2.06
C ALA A 58 -5.59 -13.79 -3.42
N ILE A 59 -4.73 -12.79 -3.67
CA ILE A 59 -3.96 -12.64 -4.92
C ILE A 59 -2.46 -12.76 -4.62
N CYS A 60 -2.07 -13.83 -3.93
CA CYS A 60 -0.68 -14.02 -3.48
C CYS A 60 0.33 -14.05 -4.64
N GLU A 61 -0.07 -14.55 -5.82
CA GLU A 61 0.79 -14.69 -7.00
C GLU A 61 1.34 -13.35 -7.53
N LYS A 62 0.71 -12.23 -7.15
CA LYS A 62 1.14 -10.88 -7.51
C LYS A 62 1.55 -10.04 -6.29
N GLY A 63 1.73 -10.65 -5.12
CA GLY A 63 2.04 -9.92 -3.89
C GLY A 63 3.51 -9.49 -3.77
N PRO A 64 3.86 -8.53 -2.89
CA PRO A 64 2.99 -7.74 -2.01
C PRO A 64 1.97 -6.89 -2.75
N ILE A 65 0.77 -6.76 -2.17
CA ILE A 65 -0.36 -6.05 -2.78
C ILE A 65 -0.58 -4.73 -2.07
N VAL A 66 -0.74 -3.66 -2.84
CA VAL A 66 -1.14 -2.33 -2.37
C VAL A 66 -2.36 -1.88 -3.16
N ILE A 67 -3.38 -1.35 -2.49
CA ILE A 67 -4.58 -0.80 -3.13
C ILE A 67 -4.68 0.68 -2.78
N VAL A 68 -5.00 1.53 -3.74
CA VAL A 68 -5.26 2.95 -3.51
C VAL A 68 -6.71 3.27 -3.87
N TYR A 69 -7.46 3.77 -2.89
CA TYR A 69 -8.78 4.37 -3.06
C TYR A 69 -8.71 5.90 -3.02
N PRO A 70 -9.64 6.63 -3.69
CA PRO A 70 -10.88 6.14 -4.32
C PRO A 70 -10.73 5.51 -5.71
N GLU A 71 -9.56 5.59 -6.34
CA GLU A 71 -9.36 5.18 -7.74
C GLU A 71 -9.44 3.67 -7.97
N ASN A 72 -9.40 2.88 -6.89
CA ASN A 72 -9.40 1.42 -6.94
C ASN A 72 -8.23 0.89 -7.80
N ILE A 73 -7.05 1.49 -7.65
CA ILE A 73 -5.82 1.04 -8.30
C ILE A 73 -5.20 -0.06 -7.46
N TRP A 74 -4.84 -1.18 -8.12
CA TRP A 74 -4.19 -2.32 -7.50
C TRP A 74 -2.77 -2.42 -8.00
N TYR A 75 -1.82 -2.31 -7.08
CA TYR A 75 -0.40 -2.56 -7.31
C TYR A 75 -0.01 -3.94 -6.79
N GLY A 76 0.89 -4.59 -7.49
CA GLY A 76 1.46 -5.89 -7.13
C GLY A 76 2.98 -5.91 -7.28
N ASN A 77 3.60 -6.89 -6.65
CA ASN A 77 5.05 -7.03 -6.50
C ASN A 77 5.71 -5.77 -5.93
N VAL A 78 4.99 -5.03 -5.09
CA VAL A 78 5.49 -3.79 -4.49
C VAL A 78 6.59 -4.11 -3.49
N SER A 79 7.70 -3.41 -3.62
CA SER A 79 8.84 -3.39 -2.72
C SER A 79 9.00 -2.01 -2.07
N ASP A 80 9.90 -1.89 -1.10
CA ASP A 80 10.11 -0.63 -0.39
C ASP A 80 10.64 0.48 -1.33
N ASP A 81 11.46 0.12 -2.31
CA ASP A 81 11.99 1.04 -3.34
C ASP A 81 10.88 1.61 -4.25
N ASP A 82 9.72 0.96 -4.32
CA ASP A 82 8.58 1.42 -5.12
C ASP A 82 7.70 2.44 -4.38
N VAL A 83 7.88 2.61 -3.07
CA VAL A 83 7.03 3.49 -2.24
C VAL A 83 7.14 4.93 -2.68
N GLU A 84 8.37 5.44 -2.85
CA GLU A 84 8.61 6.81 -3.30
C GLU A 84 7.95 7.07 -4.66
N GLU A 85 8.09 6.16 -5.63
CA GLU A 85 7.47 6.30 -6.95
C GLU A 85 5.93 6.31 -6.88
N ILE A 86 5.34 5.45 -6.03
CA ILE A 86 3.88 5.45 -5.80
C ILE A 86 3.43 6.78 -5.18
N LEU A 87 4.17 7.32 -4.21
CA LEU A 87 3.82 8.57 -3.56
C LEU A 87 3.97 9.77 -4.51
N ASP A 88 5.09 9.85 -5.22
CA ASP A 88 5.40 10.91 -6.17
C ASP A 88 4.43 10.93 -7.36
N GLU A 89 4.34 9.81 -8.09
CA GLU A 89 3.56 9.79 -9.33
C GLU A 89 2.06 9.72 -9.05
N HIS A 90 1.64 8.84 -8.14
CA HIS A 90 0.22 8.54 -7.98
C HIS A 90 -0.47 9.36 -6.89
N ILE A 91 0.10 9.41 -5.69
CA ILE A 91 -0.57 10.06 -4.55
C ILE A 91 -0.54 11.58 -4.72
N GLU A 92 0.63 12.15 -5.01
CA GLU A 92 0.80 13.59 -5.20
C GLU A 92 0.61 14.01 -6.66
N GLY A 93 1.13 13.23 -7.62
CA GLY A 93 1.05 13.51 -9.05
C GLY A 93 -0.26 13.09 -9.74
N GLY A 94 -1.10 12.27 -9.09
CA GLY A 94 -2.39 11.83 -9.64
C GLY A 94 -2.31 10.83 -10.79
N LYS A 95 -1.12 10.30 -11.12
CA LYS A 95 -0.89 9.36 -12.21
C LYS A 95 -0.48 7.97 -11.66
N PRO A 96 -1.27 6.90 -11.91
CA PRO A 96 -0.90 5.57 -11.47
C PRO A 96 0.43 5.06 -12.07
N VAL A 97 1.16 4.29 -11.27
CA VAL A 97 2.43 3.65 -11.66
C VAL A 97 2.14 2.39 -12.49
N GLU A 98 2.01 2.56 -13.82
CA GLU A 98 1.52 1.50 -14.72
C GLU A 98 2.32 0.19 -14.64
N ARG A 99 3.63 0.24 -14.36
CA ARG A 99 4.48 -0.96 -14.26
C ARG A 99 4.11 -1.86 -13.08
N LEU A 100 3.52 -1.30 -12.03
CA LEU A 100 3.09 -2.02 -10.83
C LEU A 100 1.62 -2.45 -10.90
N MET A 101 0.83 -1.90 -11.84
CA MET A 101 -0.61 -2.17 -11.92
C MET A 101 -0.90 -3.61 -12.33
N ILE A 102 -1.76 -4.28 -11.56
CA ILE A 102 -2.10 -5.69 -11.81
C ILE A 102 -3.45 -5.90 -12.52
N PHE A 103 -4.29 -4.87 -12.55
CA PHE A 103 -5.56 -4.80 -13.27
C PHE A 103 -5.63 -3.47 -14.02
N LYS A 104 -6.07 -3.50 -15.28
CA LYS A 104 -6.28 -2.32 -16.13
C LYS A 104 -7.77 -2.13 -16.38
#